data_AF-A0A4Q5ZKC6-F1
#
_entry.id   AF-A0A4Q5ZKC6-F1
#
_cell.length_a   1.000
_cell.length_b   1.000
_cell.length_c   1.000
_cell.angle_alpha   90.00
_cell.angle_beta   90.00
_cell.angle_gamma   90.00
#
_symmetry.space_group_name_H-M   'P 1'
#
loop_
_entity.id
_entity.type
_entity.pdbx_description
1 polymer ?
#
loop_
_entity_poly.entity_id
_entity_poly.type
_entity_poly.pdbx_seq_one_letter_code
_entity_poly.pdbx_strand_id
1 'polypeptide(L)' 'MTQAAFTGDSPSGLTMVEQEIVRACEAARRDRSSVELIVVSKTFQADTIEPVLAAGQRVFGEN' A
#
# COMPACT_ATOMS: atom_id res chain seq x y z
N MET A 1 6.84 24.58 2.26
CA MET A 1 5.77 23.56 2.16
C MET A 1 6.45 22.21 2.06
N THR A 2 6.48 21.46 3.16
CA THR A 2 7.18 20.18 3.23
C THR A 2 6.38 19.14 2.46
N GLN A 3 6.92 18.70 1.33
CA GLN A 3 6.37 17.60 0.55
C GLN A 3 6.39 16.36 1.44
N ALA A 4 5.20 15.86 1.79
CA ALA A 4 5.06 14.55 2.41
C ALA A 4 5.75 13.54 1.51
N ALA A 5 6.61 12.72 2.10
CA ALA A 5 7.55 11.87 1.41
C ALA A 5 6.87 11.04 0.30
N PHE A 6 7.18 11.36 -0.96
CA PHE A 6 7.08 10.40 -2.04
C PHE A 6 8.20 9.38 -1.82
N THR A 7 7.97 8.43 -0.93
CA THR A 7 8.96 7.42 -0.59
C THR A 7 8.89 6.28 -1.59
N GLY A 8 9.77 6.36 -2.60
CA GLY A 8 10.23 5.23 -3.41
C GLY A 8 9.29 4.82 -4.53
N ASP A 9 9.86 4.29 -5.62
CA ASP A 9 9.13 3.66 -6.71
C ASP A 9 8.02 2.75 -6.16
N SER A 10 6.79 2.87 -6.68
CA SER A 10 5.55 2.24 -6.18
C SER A 10 5.69 0.82 -5.59
N PRO A 11 6.44 -0.14 -6.17
CA PRO A 11 6.62 -1.47 -5.56
C PRO A 11 7.37 -1.46 -4.22
N SER A 12 8.30 -0.52 -4.00
CA SER A 12 8.99 -0.33 -2.71
C SER A 12 8.04 0.19 -1.63
N GLY A 13 7.15 1.13 -1.99
CA GLY A 13 6.11 1.64 -1.10
C GLY A 13 5.13 0.56 -0.63
N LEU A 14 4.65 -0.28 -1.55
CA LEU A 14 3.73 -1.39 -1.21
C LEU A 14 4.35 -2.35 -0.19
N THR A 15 5.62 -2.73 -0.40
CA THR A 15 6.34 -3.64 0.51
C THR A 15 6.53 -3.04 1.91
N MET A 16 6.87 -1.75 2.00
CA MET A 16 7.03 -1.10 3.31
C MET A 16 5.71 -1.03 4.08
N VAL A 17 4.61 -0.69 3.40
CA VAL A 17 3.28 -0.65 4.02
C VAL A 17 2.87 -2.04 4.50
N GLU A 18 3.11 -3.08 3.71
CA GLU A 18 2.83 -4.46 4.11
C GLU A 18 3.57 -4.85 5.40
N GLN A 19 4.86 -4.51 5.50
CA GLN A 19 5.65 -4.76 6.71
C GLN A 19 5.11 -3.99 7.92
N GLU A 20 4.66 -2.76 7.74
CA GLU A 20 4.07 -1.97 8.82
C GLU A 20 2.75 -2.57 9.30
N ILE A 21 1.92 -3.07 8.38
CA ILE A 21 0.68 -3.76 8.73
C ILE A 21 0.96 -5.03 9.53
N VAL A 22 1.96 -5.83 9.13
CA VAL A 22 2.39 -7.01 9.89
C VAL A 22 2.79 -6.62 11.31
N ARG A 23 3.69 -5.63 11.47
CA ARG A 23 4.12 -5.13 12.78
C ARG A 23 2.95 -4.67 13.65
N ALA A 24 2.00 -3.94 13.06
CA ALA A 24 0.82 -3.46 13.78
C ALA A 24 -0.11 -4.60 14.22
N CYS A 25 -0.30 -5.62 13.37
CA CYS A 25 -1.09 -6.80 13.71
C CYS A 25 -0.44 -7.60 14.85
N GLU A 26 0.88 -7.81 14.80
CA GLU A 26 1.65 -8.47 15.86
C GLU A 26 1.51 -7.73 17.20
N ALA A 27 1.72 -6.41 17.20
CA ALA A 27 1.57 -5.58 18.39
C ALA A 27 0.15 -5.64 18.99
N ALA A 28 -0.86 -5.76 18.12
CA ALA A 28 -2.25 -5.90 18.52
C ALA A 28 -2.67 -7.34 18.87
N ARG A 29 -1.76 -8.33 18.76
CA ARG A 29 -2.07 -9.77 18.87
C ARG A 29 -3.21 -10.21 17.95
N ARG A 30 -3.19 -9.73 16.71
CA ARG A 30 -4.15 -10.07 15.66
C ARG A 30 -3.45 -10.80 14.52
N ASP A 31 -4.18 -11.67 13.85
CA ASP A 31 -3.69 -12.28 12.62
C ASP A 31 -3.62 -11.24 11.49
N ARG A 32 -2.56 -11.28 10.67
CA ARG A 32 -2.38 -10.37 9.53
C ARG A 32 -3.56 -10.44 8.55
N SER A 33 -4.16 -11.62 8.34
CA SER A 33 -5.31 -11.80 7.45
C SER A 33 -6.59 -11.13 7.98
N SER A 34 -6.61 -10.67 9.23
CA SER A 34 -7.76 -9.96 9.80
C SER A 34 -7.89 -8.50 9.35
N VAL A 35 -7.00 -8.01 8.48
CA VAL A 35 -7.02 -6.66 7.89
C VAL A 35 -6.76 -6.73 6.38
N GLU A 36 -7.41 -5.86 5.61
CA GLU A 36 -7.23 -5.74 4.15
C GLU A 36 -6.50 -4.45 3.81
N LEU A 37 -5.45 -4.56 2.99
CA LEU A 37 -4.77 -3.39 2.45
C LEU A 37 -5.49 -2.93 1.18
N ILE A 38 -6.11 -1.75 1.26
CA ILE A 38 -6.75 -1.08 0.13
C ILE A 38 -5.81 0.02 -0.37
N VAL A 39 -5.35 -0.09 -1.63
CA VAL A 39 -4.55 0.97 -2.25
C VAL A 39 -5.47 2.07 -2.77
N VAL A 40 -5.28 3.29 -2.28
CA VAL A 40 -6.03 4.46 -2.75
C VAL A 40 -5.41 4.93 -4.05
N SER A 41 -6.14 4.75 -5.16
CA SER A 41 -5.64 5.03 -6.52
C SER A 41 -6.13 6.34 -7.12
N LYS A 42 -7.02 7.05 -6.42
CA LYS A 42 -7.52 8.37 -6.88
C LYS A 42 -6.35 9.29 -7.23
N THR A 43 -6.51 10.07 -8.29
CA THR A 43 -5.51 11.00 -8.84
C THR A 43 -4.27 10.39 -9.49
N PHE A 44 -4.08 9.07 -9.42
CA PHE A 44 -3.01 8.38 -10.12
C PHE A 44 -3.49 7.87 -11.48
N GLN A 45 -2.66 8.02 -12.51
CA GLN A 45 -2.94 7.47 -13.84
C GLN A 45 -2.56 6.00 -13.91
N ALA A 46 -3.07 5.30 -14.94
CA ALA A 46 -2.84 3.86 -15.14
C ALA A 46 -1.36 3.48 -15.06
N ASP A 47 -0.48 4.21 -15.74
CA ASP A 47 0.97 3.98 -15.76
C ASP A 47 1.60 3.97 -14.35
N THR A 48 1.02 4.68 -13.38
CA THR A 48 1.49 4.69 -11.99
C THR A 48 0.97 3.50 -11.18
N ILE A 49 -0.19 2.95 -11.58
CA ILE A 49 -0.87 1.82 -10.94
C ILE A 49 -0.33 0.49 -11.47
N GLU A 50 0.07 0.43 -12.75
CA GLU A 50 0.58 -0.78 -13.40
C GLU A 50 1.68 -1.53 -12.60
N PRO A 51 2.70 -0.86 -12.03
CA PRO A 51 3.70 -1.54 -11.21
C PRO A 51 3.11 -2.15 -9.92
N VAL A 52 2.09 -1.54 -9.34
CA VAL A 52 1.41 -2.01 -8.12
C VAL A 52 0.55 -3.24 -8.44
N LEU A 53 -0.11 -3.23 -9.60
CA LEU A 53 -0.80 -4.40 -10.15
C LEU A 53 0.19 -5.54 -10.45
N ALA A 54 1.34 -5.24 -11.06
CA ALA A 54 2.39 -6.22 -11.34
C ALA A 54 2.96 -6.84 -10.06
N ALA A 55 3.04 -6.07 -8.96
CA ALA A 55 3.44 -6.55 -7.65
C ALA A 55 2.40 -7.43 -6.94
N GLY A 56 1.25 -7.70 -7.58
CA GLY A 56 0.24 -8.64 -7.08
C GLY A 56 -0.91 -7.98 -6.31
N GLN A 57 -0.89 -6.67 -6.10
CA GLN A 57 -2.02 -5.97 -5.46
C GLN A 57 -3.25 -6.02 -6.35
N ARG A 58 -4.41 -6.28 -5.75
CA ARG A 58 -5.70 -6.37 -6.47
C ARG A 58 -6.80 -5.51 -5.89
N VAL A 59 -6.63 -5.04 -4.65
CA VAL A 59 -7.65 -4.28 -3.94
C VAL A 59 -7.31 -2.80 -4.01
N PHE A 60 -8.15 -2.04 -4.72
CA PHE A 60 -7.99 -0.61 -4.93
C PHE A 60 -9.27 0.12 -4.53
N GLY A 61 -9.12 1.34 -4.03
CA GLY A 61 -10.23 2.24 -3.69
C GLY A 61 -10.12 3.57 -4.43
N GLU A 62 -11.28 4.10 -4.81
CA GLU A 62 -11.49 5.44 -5.38
C GLU A 62 -12.59 6.17 -4.60
N ASN A 63 -12.67 7.48 -4.72
CA ASN A 63 -13.70 8.31 -4.09
C ASN A 63 -14.78 8.71 -5.09
#